data_AF-A0A3N2RIV1-F1
#
_entry.id   AF-A0A3N2RIV1-F1
#
_cell.length_a   1.000
_cell.length_b   1.000
_cell.length_c   1.000
_cell.angle_alpha   90.00
_cell.angle_beta   90.00
_cell.angle_gamma   90.00
#
_symmetry.space_group_name_H-M   'P 1'
#
loop_
_entity.id
_entity.type
_entity.pdbx_description
1 polymer ?
#
loop_
_entity_poly.entity_id
_entity_poly.type
_entity_poly.pdbx_seq_one_letter_code
_entity_poly.pdbx_strand_id
1 'polypeptide(L)'
;MQAATRPFASAARACAGGASAPRRGALATLLIAALAAGCSQPASPPAARPAADGTPSSAVEPAKPSPPLVAAARAQVGVVRLYDPAYVRLAYPGGDVAPDRGVCTDVVIRALRVQGLDLQQRVHEDMRANFAAYPTLWRASATDRSIDHRRVPNLRRWFERQGWSLPVSADAADYRAGDVVTWDLGRGQTHIGIVSDRRSWDRRRPLILHNIARGTQEEDVLFAYAVTGRYRPQLPPAVARR
;
A
#
# COMPACT_ATOMS: atom_id res chain seq x y z
N MET A 1 20.70 -56.40 21.71
CA MET A 1 21.84 -55.51 21.44
C MET A 1 21.35 -54.08 21.65
N GLN A 2 21.72 -53.49 22.78
CA GLN A 2 21.26 -52.18 23.24
C GLN A 2 21.99 -51.04 22.53
N ALA A 3 21.31 -49.91 22.33
CA ALA A 3 21.77 -48.54 22.63
C ALA A 3 20.97 -47.55 21.76
N ALA A 4 20.59 -46.35 22.19
CA ALA A 4 20.39 -45.74 23.50
C ALA A 4 19.72 -44.39 23.16
N THR A 5 18.58 -44.12 23.77
CA THR A 5 17.89 -42.83 23.76
C THR A 5 18.69 -41.79 24.55
N ARG A 6 18.77 -40.55 24.07
CA ARG A 6 19.30 -39.40 24.84
C ARG A 6 18.17 -38.43 25.19
N PRO A 7 18.12 -37.89 26.43
CA PRO A 7 17.03 -37.04 26.89
C PRO A 7 17.27 -35.55 26.64
N PHE A 8 16.16 -34.81 26.56
CA PHE A 8 16.05 -33.36 26.67
C PHE A 8 16.41 -32.89 28.08
N ALA A 9 17.23 -31.83 28.18
CA ALA A 9 17.47 -31.11 29.43
C ALA A 9 16.87 -29.71 29.34
N SER A 10 15.90 -29.47 30.22
CA SER A 10 15.35 -28.16 30.59
C SER A 10 16.22 -27.54 31.69
N ALA A 11 16.46 -26.24 31.63
CA ALA A 11 17.00 -25.48 32.76
C ALA A 11 16.30 -24.11 32.85
N ALA A 12 15.40 -24.01 33.83
CA ALA A 12 14.98 -22.75 34.41
C ALA A 12 16.04 -22.27 35.40
N ARG A 13 16.26 -20.96 35.50
CA ARG A 13 16.83 -20.35 36.71
C ARG A 13 16.29 -18.95 36.94
N ALA A 14 16.03 -18.68 38.22
CA ALA A 14 15.29 -17.57 38.77
C ALA A 14 16.19 -16.46 39.35
N CYS A 15 15.59 -15.27 39.43
CA CYS A 15 15.63 -14.22 40.47
C CYS A 15 16.92 -13.52 40.97
N ALA A 16 16.66 -12.29 41.43
CA ALA A 16 17.47 -11.31 42.21
C ALA A 16 18.34 -10.37 41.35
N GLY A 17 18.39 -9.05 41.53
CA GLY A 17 17.89 -8.13 42.55
C GLY A 17 18.80 -6.90 42.52
N GLY A 18 18.29 -5.68 42.73
CA GLY A 18 19.16 -4.49 42.80
C GLY A 18 18.43 -3.16 42.65
N ALA A 19 18.01 -2.59 43.78
CA ALA A 19 17.53 -1.22 43.89
C ALA A 19 18.69 -0.23 44.00
N SER A 20 18.54 1.00 43.50
CA SER A 20 18.90 2.25 44.19
C SER A 20 18.72 3.50 43.29
N ALA A 21 17.80 4.39 43.69
CA ALA A 21 17.91 5.85 43.56
C ALA A 21 18.57 6.37 44.87
N PRO A 22 19.08 7.61 45.03
CA PRO A 22 18.45 8.92 44.72
C PRO A 22 19.50 9.96 44.18
N ARG A 23 19.23 11.23 43.85
CA ARG A 23 18.87 12.37 44.74
C ARG A 23 18.60 13.64 43.93
N ARG A 24 17.78 14.48 44.56
CA ARG A 24 17.32 15.82 44.19
C ARG A 24 18.45 16.86 44.26
N GLY A 25 18.36 17.88 43.42
CA GLY A 25 19.03 19.17 43.60
C GLY A 25 18.21 20.25 42.89
N ALA A 26 17.56 21.12 43.67
CA ALA A 26 16.78 22.27 43.23
C ALA A 26 17.33 23.54 43.89
N LEU A 27 16.95 24.68 43.31
CA LEU A 27 17.15 26.08 43.71
C LEU A 27 18.49 26.75 43.35
N ALA A 28 18.40 27.81 42.54
CA ALA A 28 18.61 29.18 43.02
C ALA A 28 18.11 30.22 41.99
N THR A 29 17.13 31.00 42.43
CA THR A 29 16.66 32.30 41.91
C THR A 29 17.75 33.35 41.83
N LEU A 30 17.66 34.29 40.87
CA LEU A 30 17.90 35.71 41.13
C LEU A 30 17.22 36.61 40.08
N LEU A 31 16.36 37.52 40.56
CA LEU A 31 15.79 38.65 39.83
C LEU A 31 16.87 39.71 39.56
N ILE A 32 16.80 40.37 38.39
CA ILE A 32 17.19 41.78 38.26
C ILE A 32 16.14 42.49 37.40
N ALA A 33 15.39 43.39 38.03
CA ALA A 33 14.56 44.39 37.38
C ALA A 33 15.44 45.60 37.02
N ALA A 34 15.31 46.11 35.80
CA ALA A 34 15.86 47.40 35.40
C ALA A 34 14.75 48.24 34.76
N LEU A 35 14.31 49.27 35.49
CA LEU A 35 13.48 50.37 35.02
C LEU A 35 14.34 51.29 34.16
N ALA A 36 13.91 51.57 32.93
CA ALA A 36 14.35 52.73 32.18
C ALA A 36 13.12 53.39 31.56
N ALA A 37 12.71 54.51 32.16
CA ALA A 37 11.78 55.45 31.59
C ALA A 37 12.49 56.18 30.43
N GLY A 38 12.04 55.92 29.20
CA GLY A 38 12.48 56.64 28.01
C GLY A 38 11.28 57.36 27.39
N CYS A 39 11.26 58.69 27.48
CA CYS A 39 10.36 59.54 26.74
C CYS A 39 10.70 59.49 25.25
N SER A 40 9.75 59.10 24.41
CA SER A 40 9.88 59.12 22.94
C SER A 40 8.62 59.72 22.32
N GLN A 41 8.83 60.63 21.38
CA GLN A 41 7.87 61.55 20.74
C GLN A 41 6.72 60.84 19.98
N PRO A 42 5.59 61.54 19.71
CA PRO A 42 4.51 61.02 18.90
C PRO A 42 4.96 60.86 17.43
N ALA A 43 4.81 59.65 16.90
CA ALA A 43 5.09 59.33 15.50
C ALA A 43 4.05 59.95 14.56
N SER A 44 4.51 60.67 13.54
CA SER A 44 3.69 61.01 12.37
C SER A 44 3.33 59.73 11.59
N PRO A 45 2.09 59.57 11.11
CA PRO A 45 1.72 58.39 10.33
C PRO A 45 2.38 58.42 8.94
N PRO A 46 2.95 57.29 8.45
CA PRO A 46 3.46 57.22 7.08
C PRO A 46 2.30 57.20 6.07
N ALA A 47 2.55 57.86 4.94
CA ALA A 47 1.65 58.00 3.80
C ALA A 47 1.10 56.64 3.30
N ALA A 48 -0.15 56.67 2.86
CA ALA A 48 -0.86 55.55 2.26
C ALA A 48 -0.07 54.94 1.08
N ARG A 49 0.14 53.63 1.12
CA ARG A 49 0.59 52.86 -0.04
C ARG A 49 -0.57 52.69 -1.02
N PRO A 50 -0.36 52.83 -2.34
CA PRO A 50 -1.39 52.49 -3.31
C PRO A 50 -1.66 50.97 -3.25
N ALA A 51 -2.94 50.61 -3.31
CA ALA A 51 -3.37 49.23 -3.43
C ALA A 51 -2.74 48.60 -4.67
N ALA A 52 -1.92 47.59 -4.48
CA ALA A 52 -1.50 46.71 -5.55
C ALA A 52 -2.67 45.78 -5.88
N ASP A 53 -3.53 46.23 -6.79
CA ASP A 53 -4.40 45.33 -7.54
C ASP A 53 -3.50 44.43 -8.39
N GLY A 54 -3.48 43.15 -8.04
CA GLY A 54 -2.63 42.18 -8.70
C GLY A 54 -2.66 40.84 -7.98
N THR A 55 -3.82 40.19 -7.93
CA THR A 55 -3.86 38.74 -7.71
C THR A 55 -3.58 38.09 -9.07
N PRO A 56 -2.41 37.45 -9.30
CA PRO A 56 -2.30 36.53 -10.42
C PRO A 56 -3.19 35.33 -10.09
N SER A 57 -4.34 35.27 -10.76
CA SER A 57 -5.15 34.07 -10.83
C SER A 57 -4.30 32.99 -11.51
N SER A 58 -3.71 32.10 -10.70
CA SER A 58 -3.15 30.86 -11.21
C SER A 58 -4.29 30.05 -11.80
N ALA A 59 -4.47 30.17 -13.12
CA ALA A 59 -5.25 29.22 -13.89
C ALA A 59 -4.66 27.84 -13.64
N VAL A 60 -5.33 27.05 -12.79
CA VAL A 60 -5.04 25.64 -12.61
C VAL A 60 -5.39 24.98 -13.93
N GLU A 61 -4.37 24.61 -14.72
CA GLU A 61 -4.60 23.76 -15.88
C GLU A 61 -5.34 22.48 -15.41
N PRO A 62 -6.38 22.04 -16.12
CA PRO A 62 -7.11 20.84 -15.74
C PRO A 62 -6.15 19.66 -15.75
N ALA A 63 -5.95 19.04 -14.58
CA ALA A 63 -5.10 17.87 -14.44
C ALA A 63 -5.55 16.78 -15.41
N LYS A 64 -4.61 16.23 -16.19
CA LYS A 64 -4.87 15.12 -17.10
C LYS A 64 -5.58 13.98 -16.35
N PRO A 65 -6.66 13.39 -16.91
CA PRO A 65 -7.38 12.33 -16.24
C PRO A 65 -6.47 11.11 -16.02
N SER A 66 -6.58 10.49 -14.84
CA SER A 66 -5.83 9.28 -14.53
C SER A 66 -6.21 8.13 -15.46
N PRO A 67 -5.29 7.19 -15.75
CA PRO A 67 -5.62 5.97 -16.47
C PRO A 67 -6.80 5.24 -15.81
N PRO A 68 -7.71 4.61 -16.58
CA PRO A 68 -8.93 4.01 -16.03
C PRO A 68 -8.70 3.00 -14.89
N LEU A 69 -7.67 2.16 -15.00
CA LEU A 69 -7.32 1.20 -13.95
C LEU A 69 -6.87 1.90 -12.66
N VAL A 70 -6.07 2.97 -12.79
CA VAL A 70 -5.59 3.77 -11.65
C VAL A 70 -6.74 4.51 -11.00
N ALA A 71 -7.64 5.09 -11.80
CA ALA A 71 -8.85 5.75 -11.29
C ALA A 71 -9.75 4.76 -10.51
N ALA A 72 -9.95 3.54 -11.04
CA ALA A 72 -10.74 2.50 -10.37
C ALA A 72 -10.10 1.98 -9.07
N ALA A 73 -8.76 1.89 -9.03
CA ALA A 73 -8.04 1.57 -7.80
C ALA A 73 -8.16 2.70 -6.76
N ARG A 74 -7.97 3.96 -7.19
CA ARG A 74 -8.08 5.14 -6.31
C ARG A 74 -9.48 5.37 -5.77
N ALA A 75 -10.52 5.04 -6.52
CA ALA A 75 -11.92 5.14 -6.07
C ALA A 75 -12.23 4.28 -4.83
N GLN A 76 -11.34 3.33 -4.48
CA GLN A 76 -11.48 2.51 -3.28
C GLN A 76 -10.91 3.19 -2.02
N VAL A 77 -10.08 4.23 -2.16
CA VAL A 77 -9.54 5.00 -1.03
C VAL A 77 -10.69 5.66 -0.28
N GLY A 78 -10.75 5.44 1.04
CA GLY A 78 -11.84 5.93 1.89
C GLY A 78 -13.14 5.12 1.84
N VAL A 79 -13.26 4.17 0.90
CA VAL A 79 -14.34 3.17 0.86
C VAL A 79 -13.91 1.91 1.60
N VAL A 80 -12.78 1.32 1.20
CA VAL A 80 -12.18 0.16 1.85
C VAL A 80 -11.36 0.65 3.03
N ARG A 81 -11.89 0.45 4.24
CA ARG A 81 -11.32 0.96 5.50
C ARG A 81 -10.74 -0.12 6.38
N LEU A 82 -11.16 -1.36 6.18
CA LEU A 82 -10.77 -2.50 7.00
C LEU A 82 -9.90 -3.48 6.21
N TYR A 83 -8.82 -3.93 6.85
CA TYR A 83 -8.05 -5.06 6.37
C TYR A 83 -8.65 -6.36 6.92
N ASP A 84 -9.22 -7.20 6.05
CA ASP A 84 -9.90 -8.45 6.44
C ASP A 84 -9.38 -9.64 5.62
N PRO A 85 -8.44 -10.44 6.18
CA PRO A 85 -7.88 -11.60 5.51
C PRO A 85 -8.72 -12.87 5.69
N ALA A 86 -9.89 -12.78 6.33
CA ALA A 86 -10.71 -13.96 6.60
C ALA A 86 -11.14 -14.65 5.30
N TYR A 87 -11.18 -15.98 5.36
CA TYR A 87 -11.81 -16.76 4.30
C TYR A 87 -13.32 -16.53 4.34
N VAL A 88 -13.89 -16.22 3.18
CA VAL A 88 -15.34 -16.05 2.99
C VAL A 88 -15.72 -16.82 1.74
N ARG A 89 -16.81 -17.60 1.81
CA ARG A 89 -17.36 -18.26 0.62
C ARG A 89 -17.99 -17.20 -0.28
N LEU A 90 -17.50 -17.09 -1.51
CA LEU A 90 -17.96 -16.07 -2.45
C LEU A 90 -18.95 -16.64 -3.47
N ALA A 91 -19.84 -15.78 -3.97
CA ALA A 91 -20.56 -16.04 -5.21
C ALA A 91 -19.58 -16.21 -6.39
N TYR A 92 -20.05 -16.79 -7.49
CA TYR A 92 -19.22 -17.00 -8.68
C TYR A 92 -20.07 -17.03 -9.96
N PRO A 93 -19.66 -16.35 -11.05
CA PRO A 93 -18.54 -15.39 -11.11
C PRO A 93 -18.89 -14.05 -10.43
N GLY A 94 -17.93 -13.13 -10.34
CA GLY A 94 -18.15 -11.77 -9.83
C GLY A 94 -18.38 -11.66 -8.32
N GLY A 95 -18.03 -12.69 -7.54
CA GLY A 95 -18.04 -12.61 -6.08
C GLY A 95 -17.00 -11.63 -5.54
N ASP A 96 -17.34 -10.99 -4.43
CA ASP A 96 -16.48 -10.05 -3.71
C ASP A 96 -16.80 -10.12 -2.20
N VAL A 97 -15.86 -9.71 -1.37
CA VAL A 97 -16.12 -9.44 0.04
C VAL A 97 -16.88 -8.12 0.19
N ALA A 98 -17.32 -7.80 1.41
CA ALA A 98 -18.03 -6.55 1.68
C ALA A 98 -17.23 -5.31 1.20
N PRO A 99 -17.90 -4.25 0.73
CA PRO A 99 -17.24 -3.11 0.08
C PRO A 99 -16.34 -2.30 1.02
N ASP A 100 -16.56 -2.36 2.32
CA ASP A 100 -15.80 -1.64 3.35
C ASP A 100 -14.47 -2.31 3.72
N ARG A 101 -14.20 -3.49 3.16
CA ARG A 101 -13.06 -4.34 3.56
C ARG A 101 -12.40 -5.07 2.41
N GLY A 102 -11.24 -5.63 2.70
CA GLY A 102 -10.50 -6.51 1.81
C GLY A 102 -9.03 -6.60 2.19
N VAL A 103 -8.25 -7.28 1.37
CA VAL A 103 -6.79 -7.36 1.43
C VAL A 103 -6.16 -6.65 0.22
N CYS A 104 -4.84 -6.72 0.09
CA CYS A 104 -4.10 -6.11 -1.00
C CYS A 104 -4.55 -6.54 -2.40
N THR A 105 -4.87 -7.83 -2.60
CA THR A 105 -5.34 -8.37 -3.88
C THR A 105 -6.70 -7.82 -4.27
N ASP A 106 -7.60 -7.55 -3.31
CA ASP A 106 -8.96 -7.06 -3.57
C ASP A 106 -8.94 -5.67 -4.23
N VAL A 107 -7.92 -4.86 -3.97
CA VAL A 107 -7.70 -3.57 -4.65
C VAL A 107 -7.53 -3.79 -6.16
N VAL A 108 -6.69 -4.76 -6.53
CA VAL A 108 -6.40 -5.13 -7.92
C VAL A 108 -7.60 -5.80 -8.58
N ILE A 109 -8.25 -6.73 -7.87
CA ILE A 109 -9.46 -7.44 -8.34
C ILE A 109 -10.56 -6.45 -8.71
N ARG A 110 -10.90 -5.53 -7.81
CA ARG A 110 -11.96 -4.54 -8.03
C ARG A 110 -11.61 -3.57 -9.15
N ALA A 111 -10.36 -3.11 -9.20
CA ALA A 111 -9.91 -2.19 -10.24
C ALA A 111 -9.99 -2.83 -11.64
N LEU A 112 -9.54 -4.08 -11.80
CA LEU A 112 -9.63 -4.82 -13.05
C LEU A 112 -11.07 -5.16 -13.43
N ARG A 113 -11.93 -5.46 -12.44
CA ARG A 113 -13.35 -5.76 -12.70
C ARG A 113 -14.10 -4.58 -13.28
N VAL A 114 -13.81 -3.35 -12.84
CA VAL A 114 -14.35 -2.12 -13.46
C VAL A 114 -13.99 -2.03 -14.94
N GLN A 115 -12.82 -2.57 -15.32
CA GLN A 115 -12.32 -2.64 -16.70
C GLN A 115 -12.80 -3.88 -17.47
N GLY A 116 -13.75 -4.64 -16.93
CA GLY A 116 -14.32 -5.82 -17.58
C GLY A 116 -13.51 -7.11 -17.43
N LEU A 117 -12.52 -7.15 -16.53
CA LEU A 117 -11.74 -8.34 -16.24
C LEU A 117 -11.98 -8.83 -14.81
N ASP A 118 -12.75 -9.91 -14.66
CA ASP A 118 -12.97 -10.54 -13.37
C ASP A 118 -11.87 -11.56 -13.03
N LEU A 119 -10.93 -11.17 -12.16
CA LEU A 119 -9.86 -12.08 -11.73
C LEU A 119 -10.37 -13.32 -11.01
N GLN A 120 -11.52 -13.26 -10.33
CA GLN A 120 -12.10 -14.46 -9.71
C GLN A 120 -12.38 -15.53 -10.76
N GLN A 121 -13.11 -15.16 -11.81
CA GLN A 121 -13.41 -16.03 -12.93
C GLN A 121 -12.15 -16.48 -13.66
N ARG A 122 -11.34 -15.52 -14.13
CA ARG A 122 -10.21 -15.81 -15.03
C ARG A 122 -9.13 -16.67 -14.38
N VAL A 123 -8.82 -16.44 -13.11
CA VAL A 123 -7.86 -17.26 -12.37
C VAL A 123 -8.43 -18.66 -12.13
N HIS A 124 -9.70 -18.76 -11.71
CA HIS A 124 -10.32 -20.05 -11.44
C HIS A 124 -10.37 -20.94 -12.69
N GLU A 125 -10.78 -20.40 -13.83
CA GLU A 125 -10.89 -21.14 -15.09
C GLU A 125 -9.52 -21.60 -15.60
N ASP A 126 -8.52 -20.71 -15.59
CA ASP A 126 -7.16 -21.08 -16.01
C ASP A 126 -6.53 -22.11 -15.07
N MET A 127 -6.68 -21.93 -13.75
CA MET A 127 -6.15 -22.85 -12.74
C MET A 127 -6.87 -24.20 -12.76
N ARG A 128 -8.16 -24.25 -13.10
CA ARG A 128 -8.90 -25.52 -13.28
C ARG A 128 -8.34 -26.33 -14.43
N ALA A 129 -7.99 -25.68 -15.54
CA ALA A 129 -7.41 -26.34 -16.70
C ALA A 129 -5.91 -26.66 -16.53
N ASN A 130 -5.21 -25.95 -15.64
CA ASN A 130 -3.75 -25.98 -15.53
C ASN A 130 -3.25 -26.11 -14.08
N PHE A 131 -3.94 -26.88 -13.24
CA PHE A 131 -3.71 -26.88 -11.78
C PHE A 131 -2.25 -27.13 -11.39
N ALA A 132 -1.57 -28.06 -12.05
CA ALA A 132 -0.16 -28.39 -11.81
C ALA A 132 0.82 -27.24 -12.14
N ALA A 133 0.37 -26.24 -12.90
CA ALA A 133 1.18 -25.06 -13.22
C ALA A 133 1.16 -24.01 -12.09
N TYR A 134 0.31 -24.15 -11.06
CA TYR A 134 0.16 -23.19 -9.97
C TYR A 134 0.94 -23.60 -8.71
N PRO A 135 1.30 -22.63 -7.83
CA PRO A 135 2.04 -22.92 -6.61
C PRO A 135 1.31 -23.90 -5.67
N THR A 136 2.03 -24.88 -5.13
CA THR A 136 1.49 -25.92 -4.24
C THR A 136 1.57 -25.56 -2.74
N LEU A 137 1.67 -24.26 -2.43
CA LEU A 137 1.99 -23.74 -1.08
C LEU A 137 1.00 -24.16 0.01
N TRP A 138 -0.27 -24.41 -0.35
CA TRP A 138 -1.34 -24.75 0.59
C TRP A 138 -1.75 -26.23 0.57
N ARG A 139 -1.00 -27.09 -0.14
CA ARG A 139 -1.35 -28.52 -0.31
C ARG A 139 -2.78 -28.74 -0.80
N ALA A 140 -3.31 -27.79 -1.58
CA ALA A 140 -4.64 -27.89 -2.17
C ALA A 140 -4.67 -29.02 -3.21
N SER A 141 -5.76 -29.78 -3.26
CA SER A 141 -5.99 -30.85 -4.23
C SER A 141 -6.89 -30.44 -5.41
N ALA A 142 -7.53 -29.27 -5.31
CA ALA A 142 -8.40 -28.71 -6.33
C ALA A 142 -8.46 -27.18 -6.21
N THR A 143 -9.07 -26.52 -7.20
CA THR A 143 -9.31 -25.08 -7.18
C THR A 143 -10.39 -24.69 -6.18
N ASP A 144 -10.26 -23.49 -5.61
CA ASP A 144 -11.26 -22.84 -4.78
C ASP A 144 -11.53 -21.42 -5.28
N ARG A 145 -12.68 -21.28 -5.94
CA ARG A 145 -13.20 -20.02 -6.50
C ARG A 145 -13.39 -18.88 -5.47
N SER A 146 -13.37 -19.19 -4.18
CA SER A 146 -13.52 -18.19 -3.12
C SER A 146 -12.21 -17.54 -2.71
N ILE A 147 -11.05 -18.18 -2.97
CA ILE A 147 -9.76 -17.73 -2.40
C ILE A 147 -8.61 -17.70 -3.41
N ASP A 148 -8.64 -18.45 -4.50
CA ASP A 148 -7.47 -18.57 -5.38
C ASP A 148 -6.99 -17.25 -5.99
N HIS A 149 -7.93 -16.42 -6.45
CA HIS A 149 -7.66 -15.08 -6.98
C HIS A 149 -7.23 -14.07 -5.90
N ARG A 150 -7.46 -14.38 -4.62
CA ARG A 150 -7.05 -13.52 -3.50
C ARG A 150 -5.64 -13.85 -2.98
N ARG A 151 -4.94 -14.80 -3.60
CA ARG A 151 -3.57 -15.20 -3.24
C ARG A 151 -2.56 -14.59 -4.21
N VAL A 152 -1.66 -13.75 -3.72
CA VAL A 152 -0.62 -13.11 -4.55
C VAL A 152 0.21 -14.12 -5.36
N PRO A 153 0.67 -15.27 -4.82
CA PRO A 153 1.39 -16.27 -5.62
C PRO A 153 0.59 -16.81 -6.81
N ASN A 154 -0.73 -17.02 -6.65
CA ASN A 154 -1.59 -17.47 -7.74
C ASN A 154 -1.77 -16.36 -8.78
N LEU A 155 -1.95 -15.11 -8.35
CA LEU A 155 -2.05 -13.97 -9.26
C LEU A 155 -0.78 -13.77 -10.08
N ARG A 156 0.41 -13.85 -9.45
CA ARG A 156 1.70 -13.79 -10.14
C ARG A 156 1.77 -14.85 -11.24
N ARG A 157 1.41 -16.09 -10.92
CA ARG A 157 1.42 -17.18 -11.88
C ARG A 157 0.43 -16.95 -13.02
N TRP A 158 -0.77 -16.48 -12.72
CA TRP A 158 -1.76 -16.17 -13.74
C TRP A 158 -1.27 -15.02 -14.65
N PHE A 159 -0.70 -13.95 -14.10
CA PHE A 159 -0.13 -12.84 -14.89
C PHE A 159 0.99 -13.28 -15.82
N GLU A 160 1.89 -14.14 -15.36
CA GLU A 160 2.94 -14.74 -16.20
C GLU A 160 2.33 -15.50 -17.37
N ARG A 161 1.31 -16.32 -17.11
CA ARG A 161 0.62 -17.11 -18.12
C ARG A 161 -0.15 -16.25 -19.13
N GLN A 162 -0.57 -15.05 -18.74
CA GLN A 162 -1.18 -14.08 -19.65
C GLN A 162 -0.15 -13.24 -20.43
N GLY A 163 1.15 -13.45 -20.22
CA GLY A 163 2.21 -12.67 -20.88
C GLY A 163 2.27 -11.22 -20.39
N TRP A 164 1.85 -10.95 -19.16
CA TRP A 164 1.86 -9.59 -18.60
C TRP A 164 3.20 -9.19 -17.98
N SER A 165 4.10 -10.16 -17.77
CA SER A 165 5.36 -9.95 -17.08
C SER A 165 6.24 -8.91 -17.77
N LEU A 166 6.80 -8.00 -16.97
CA LEU A 166 7.84 -7.06 -17.37
C LEU A 166 9.09 -7.27 -16.48
N PRO A 167 10.28 -6.86 -16.96
CA PRO A 167 11.47 -6.85 -16.12
C PRO A 167 11.26 -5.98 -14.87
N VAL A 168 11.69 -6.51 -13.72
CA VAL A 168 11.84 -5.74 -12.49
C VAL A 168 13.10 -4.89 -12.63
N SER A 169 13.00 -3.61 -12.28
CA SER A 169 14.08 -2.64 -12.41
C SER A 169 14.25 -1.87 -11.10
N ALA A 170 15.46 -1.36 -10.87
CA ALA A 170 15.73 -0.43 -9.78
C ALA A 170 15.40 1.03 -10.15
N ASP A 171 15.13 1.31 -11.43
CA ASP A 171 14.75 2.64 -11.88
C ASP A 171 13.25 2.88 -11.76
N ALA A 172 12.86 3.91 -11.00
CA ALA A 172 11.47 4.32 -10.85
C ALA A 172 10.81 4.74 -12.17
N ALA A 173 11.59 5.25 -13.13
CA ALA A 173 11.08 5.71 -14.43
C ALA A 173 10.52 4.56 -15.27
N ASP A 174 10.96 3.33 -15.02
CA ASP A 174 10.45 2.16 -15.71
C ASP A 174 9.00 1.87 -15.33
N TYR A 175 8.58 2.18 -14.11
CA TYR A 175 7.25 1.87 -13.58
C TYR A 175 6.19 2.85 -14.08
N ARG A 176 5.24 2.36 -14.87
CA ARG A 176 4.18 3.20 -15.47
C ARG A 176 2.87 3.08 -14.71
N ALA A 177 2.11 4.17 -14.67
CA ALA A 177 0.78 4.19 -14.09
C ALA A 177 -0.11 3.07 -14.68
N GLY A 178 -0.68 2.25 -13.80
CA GLY A 178 -1.45 1.06 -14.16
C GLY A 178 -0.66 -0.25 -14.21
N ASP A 179 0.68 -0.22 -14.12
CA ASP A 179 1.46 -1.44 -13.87
C ASP A 179 1.03 -2.05 -12.51
N VAL A 180 1.02 -3.37 -12.42
CA VAL A 180 0.80 -4.12 -11.18
C VAL A 180 2.16 -4.59 -10.66
N VAL A 181 2.42 -4.40 -9.38
CA VAL A 181 3.68 -4.77 -8.74
C VAL A 181 3.40 -5.67 -7.54
N THR A 182 4.26 -6.67 -7.34
CA THR A 182 4.20 -7.55 -6.17
C THR A 182 5.47 -7.43 -5.34
N TRP A 183 5.34 -7.63 -4.03
CA TRP A 183 6.45 -7.53 -3.08
C TRP A 183 6.53 -8.74 -2.14
N ASP A 184 7.72 -8.97 -1.61
CA ASP A 184 7.94 -9.72 -0.38
C ASP A 184 8.15 -8.71 0.77
N LEU A 185 7.26 -8.74 1.76
CA LEU A 185 7.33 -7.92 2.97
C LEU A 185 8.21 -8.55 4.06
N GLY A 186 8.82 -9.70 3.77
CA GLY A 186 9.58 -10.52 4.70
C GLY A 186 8.70 -11.53 5.44
N ARG A 187 9.34 -12.58 5.98
CA ARG A 187 8.69 -13.67 6.74
C ARG A 187 7.60 -14.41 5.94
N GLY A 188 7.71 -14.44 4.61
CA GLY A 188 6.76 -15.10 3.72
C GLY A 188 5.48 -14.32 3.46
N GLN A 189 5.40 -13.04 3.87
CA GLN A 189 4.26 -12.19 3.59
C GLN A 189 4.38 -11.57 2.20
N THR A 190 3.44 -11.92 1.32
CA THR A 190 3.38 -11.40 -0.04
C THR A 190 2.41 -10.24 -0.15
N HIS A 191 2.71 -9.28 -1.02
CA HIS A 191 1.91 -8.07 -1.20
C HIS A 191 1.77 -7.70 -2.68
N ILE A 192 0.76 -6.90 -3.01
CA ILE A 192 0.45 -6.46 -4.38
C ILE A 192 -0.22 -5.08 -4.39
N GLY A 193 -0.06 -4.37 -5.50
CA GLY A 193 -0.60 -3.02 -5.68
C GLY A 193 -0.48 -2.55 -7.12
N ILE A 194 -1.08 -1.38 -7.40
CA ILE A 194 -1.10 -0.74 -8.71
C ILE A 194 -0.27 0.54 -8.67
N VAL A 195 0.59 0.74 -9.66
CA VAL A 195 1.38 1.98 -9.81
C VAL A 195 0.46 3.14 -10.14
N SER A 196 0.56 4.21 -9.37
CA SER A 196 -0.20 5.44 -9.55
C SER A 196 0.43 6.35 -10.61
N ASP A 197 -0.38 7.26 -11.16
CA ASP A 197 0.08 8.42 -11.92
C ASP A 197 0.52 9.60 -11.03
N ARG A 198 0.28 9.52 -9.71
CA ARG A 198 0.83 10.46 -8.72
C ARG A 198 2.23 10.06 -8.30
N ARG A 199 3.01 11.03 -7.84
CA ARG A 199 4.41 10.86 -7.44
C ARG A 199 4.63 11.17 -5.97
N SER A 200 5.70 10.60 -5.43
CA SER A 200 6.29 10.95 -4.14
C SER A 200 6.55 12.44 -4.02
N TRP A 201 6.72 12.92 -2.79
CA TRP A 201 7.02 14.32 -2.48
C TRP A 201 8.24 14.86 -3.27
N ASP A 202 9.30 14.05 -3.38
CA ASP A 202 10.51 14.37 -4.14
C ASP A 202 10.35 14.24 -5.67
N ARG A 203 9.16 13.86 -6.13
CA ARG A 203 8.78 13.61 -7.54
C ARG A 203 9.58 12.50 -8.23
N ARG A 204 10.33 11.68 -7.49
CA ARG A 204 11.21 10.65 -8.07
C ARG A 204 10.50 9.33 -8.33
N ARG A 205 9.56 8.94 -7.48
CA ARG A 205 8.90 7.62 -7.53
C ARG A 205 7.40 7.78 -7.76
N PRO A 206 6.75 6.92 -8.55
CA PRO A 206 5.30 6.85 -8.55
C PRO A 206 4.83 6.29 -7.20
N LEU A 207 3.68 6.78 -6.71
CA LEU A 207 3.01 6.20 -5.55
C LEU A 207 2.38 4.86 -5.93
N ILE A 208 2.00 4.07 -4.93
CA ILE A 208 1.34 2.78 -5.10
C ILE A 208 -0.05 2.85 -4.48
N LEU A 209 -1.04 2.34 -5.21
CA LEU A 209 -2.38 2.05 -4.71
C LEU A 209 -2.43 0.61 -4.19
N HIS A 210 -2.60 0.43 -2.89
CA HIS A 210 -2.60 -0.88 -2.21
C HIS A 210 -3.40 -0.84 -0.91
N ASN A 211 -3.58 -2.00 -0.27
CA ASN A 211 -4.18 -2.09 1.06
C ASN A 211 -3.28 -2.94 1.97
N ILE A 212 -2.70 -2.31 3.01
CA ILE A 212 -1.94 -2.98 4.06
C ILE A 212 -2.40 -2.46 5.43
N ALA A 213 -3.15 -3.29 6.16
CA ALA A 213 -3.71 -3.03 7.49
C ALA A 213 -4.76 -1.89 7.63
N ARG A 214 -4.58 -0.73 7.00
CA ARG A 214 -5.38 0.49 7.23
C ARG A 214 -6.34 0.84 6.08
N GLY A 215 -6.81 -0.17 5.34
CA GLY A 215 -7.64 0.04 4.16
C GLY A 215 -6.82 0.44 2.92
N THR A 216 -7.51 0.80 1.83
CA THR A 216 -6.85 1.20 0.59
C THR A 216 -6.20 2.57 0.74
N GLN A 217 -4.90 2.64 0.41
CA GLN A 217 -4.06 3.82 0.51
C GLN A 217 -3.32 4.08 -0.82
N GLU A 218 -2.77 5.29 -0.95
CA GLU A 218 -1.91 5.74 -2.05
C GLU A 218 -0.57 6.25 -1.49
N GLU A 219 0.45 5.40 -1.42
CA GLU A 219 1.66 5.63 -0.61
C GLU A 219 2.98 5.44 -1.39
N ASP A 220 4.07 6.05 -0.91
CA ASP A 220 5.43 5.92 -1.48
C ASP A 220 6.09 4.62 -0.98
N VAL A 221 5.62 3.48 -1.47
CA VAL A 221 6.09 2.14 -1.05
C VAL A 221 6.73 1.32 -2.17
N LEU A 222 6.90 1.88 -3.37
CA LEU A 222 7.39 1.16 -4.56
C LEU A 222 8.68 0.36 -4.28
N PHE A 223 9.64 1.00 -3.61
CA PHE A 223 10.93 0.40 -3.24
C PHE A 223 11.15 0.27 -1.73
N ALA A 224 10.07 0.35 -0.94
CA ALA A 224 10.14 0.13 0.51
C ALA A 224 10.35 -1.36 0.87
N TYR A 225 10.02 -2.26 -0.07
CA TYR A 225 10.10 -3.71 0.08
C TYR A 225 10.71 -4.34 -1.17
N ALA A 226 11.13 -5.60 -1.07
CA ALA A 226 11.69 -6.32 -2.21
C ALA A 226 10.63 -6.57 -3.29
N VAL A 227 10.81 -5.97 -4.47
CA VAL A 227 9.93 -6.21 -5.63
C VAL A 227 10.16 -7.63 -6.15
N THR A 228 9.08 -8.41 -6.22
CA THR A 228 9.12 -9.82 -6.68
C THR A 228 8.49 -10.03 -8.06
N GLY A 229 7.83 -9.01 -8.59
CA GLY A 229 7.17 -9.08 -9.89
C GLY A 229 6.64 -7.72 -10.32
N ARG A 230 6.65 -7.51 -11.64
CA ARG A 230 6.08 -6.34 -12.31
C ARG A 230 5.31 -6.81 -13.53
N TYR A 231 4.10 -6.31 -13.70
CA TYR A 231 3.16 -6.78 -14.70
C TYR A 231 2.43 -5.61 -15.35
N ARG A 232 2.12 -5.73 -16.64
CA ARG A 232 1.28 -4.77 -17.37
C ARG A 232 0.02 -5.46 -17.87
N PRO A 233 -1.14 -5.16 -17.27
CA PRO A 233 -2.42 -5.71 -17.72
C PRO A 233 -2.69 -5.41 -19.19
N GLN A 234 -2.99 -6.46 -19.95
CA GLN A 234 -3.51 -6.37 -21.31
C GLN A 234 -5.03 -6.47 -21.23
N LEU A 235 -5.69 -5.32 -21.17
CA LEU A 235 -7.14 -5.22 -21.01
C LEU A 235 -7.82 -5.19 -22.38
N PRO A 236 -9.01 -5.80 -22.52
CA PRO A 236 -9.82 -5.57 -23.71
C PRO A 236 -10.09 -4.07 -23.87
N PRO A 237 -10.26 -3.57 -25.11
CA PRO A 237 -10.61 -2.17 -25.33
C PRO A 237 -11.85 -1.84 -24.50
N ALA A 238 -11.81 -0.69 -23.82
CA ALA A 238 -12.90 -0.25 -22.96
C ALA A 238 -14.20 -0.30 -23.76
N VAL A 239 -15.14 -1.15 -23.35
CA VAL A 239 -16.48 -1.16 -23.93
C VAL A 239 -17.07 0.20 -23.54
N ALA A 240 -17.22 1.10 -24.51
CA ALA A 240 -17.89 2.37 -24.31
C ALA A 240 -19.27 2.06 -23.72
N ARG A 241 -19.46 2.35 -22.43
CA ARG A 241 -20.75 2.21 -21.78
C ARG A 241 -21.67 3.22 -22.45
N ARG A 242 -22.64 2.72 -23.22
CA ARG A 242 -23.77 3.51 -23.74
C ARG A 242 -24.68 3.91 -22.59
#